data_AF-A0A399YJB6-F1
#
_entry.id   AF-A0A399YJB6-F1
#
_cell.length_a   1.000
_cell.length_b   1.000
_cell.length_c   1.000
_cell.angle_alpha   90.00
_cell.angle_beta   90.00
_cell.angle_gamma   90.00
#
_symmetry.space_group_name_H-M   'P 1'
#
loop_
_entity.id
_entity.type
_entity.pdbx_description
1 polymer ?
#
loop_
_entity_poly.entity_id
_entity_poly.type
_entity_poly.pdbx_seq_one_letter_code
_entity_poly.pdbx_strand_id
1 'polypeptide(L)'
;MGRAVQVDPAMLDAGARRLAGTAGTLDTLSARLAGLGASAALAAPGLAGAVDGTGRELGRALAACAEVVERLGLLTARAGDDYAATEEALTASWDGPAEGPGPR
;
A
#
# COMPACT_ATOMS: atom_id res chain seq x y z
N MET A 1 5.60 2.75 -26.84
CA MET A 1 6.23 3.96 -26.25
C MET A 1 5.85 4.01 -24.78
N GLY A 2 6.78 3.71 -23.87
CA GLY A 2 6.54 3.82 -22.43
C GLY A 2 6.69 5.28 -21.99
N ARG A 3 5.72 5.80 -21.22
CA ARG A 3 5.86 7.10 -20.55
C ARG A 3 6.83 6.91 -19.37
N ALA A 4 7.97 7.59 -19.41
CA ALA A 4 8.79 7.77 -18.22
C ALA A 4 8.03 8.69 -17.27
N VAL A 5 7.42 8.12 -16.24
CA VAL A 5 6.85 8.89 -15.13
C VAL A 5 7.98 9.06 -14.13
N GLN A 6 8.46 10.29 -13.94
CA GLN A 6 9.35 10.59 -12.82
C GLN A 6 8.53 10.44 -11.54
N VAL A 7 8.89 9.46 -10.71
CA VAL A 7 8.30 9.26 -9.39
C VAL A 7 9.43 9.36 -8.38
N ASP A 8 9.27 10.27 -7.41
CA ASP A 8 10.21 10.44 -6.31
C ASP A 8 10.21 9.19 -5.40
N PRO A 9 11.36 8.54 -5.16
CA PRO A 9 11.47 7.39 -4.25
C PRO A 9 10.92 7.66 -2.85
N ALA A 10 11.07 8.88 -2.32
CA ALA A 10 10.51 9.26 -1.02
C ALA A 10 8.97 9.27 -1.03
N MET A 11 8.35 9.58 -2.17
CA MET A 11 6.90 9.50 -2.33
C MET A 11 6.40 8.05 -2.37
N LEU A 12 7.18 7.13 -2.95
CA LEU A 12 6.89 5.69 -2.96
C LEU A 12 6.92 5.14 -1.52
N ASP A 13 7.96 5.45 -0.76
CA ASP A 13 8.08 5.06 0.65
C ASP A 13 6.97 5.64 1.55
N ALA A 14 6.62 6.91 1.34
CA ALA A 14 5.49 7.53 2.01
C ALA A 14 4.17 6.84 1.61
N GLY A 15 4.03 6.43 0.35
CA GLY A 15 2.93 5.62 -0.17
C GLY A 15 2.81 4.28 0.54
N ALA A 16 3.90 3.51 0.60
CA ALA A 16 3.96 2.21 1.26
C ALA A 16 3.57 2.29 2.75
N ARG A 17 4.09 3.29 3.48
CA ARG A 17 3.73 3.50 4.89
C ARG A 17 2.25 3.83 5.10
N ARG A 18 1.65 4.65 4.22
CA ARG A 18 0.22 4.97 4.28
C ARG A 18 -0.66 3.76 3.98
N LEU A 19 -0.24 2.93 3.02
CA LEU A 19 -0.92 1.67 2.71
C LEU A 19 -0.87 0.72 3.91
N ALA A 20 0.30 0.53 4.53
CA ALA A 20 0.43 -0.28 5.74
C ALA A 20 -0.46 0.21 6.90
N GLY A 21 -0.54 1.53 7.13
CA GLY A 21 -1.44 2.09 8.14
C GLY A 21 -2.92 1.88 7.83
N THR A 22 -3.28 1.89 6.54
CA THR A 22 -4.64 1.61 6.09
C THR A 22 -5.00 0.15 6.32
N ALA A 23 -4.11 -0.78 5.97
CA ALA A 23 -4.28 -2.21 6.23
C ALA A 23 -4.52 -2.50 7.72
N GLY A 24 -3.70 -1.96 8.62
CA GLY A 24 -3.89 -2.14 10.07
C GLY A 24 -5.21 -1.54 10.60
N THR A 25 -5.71 -0.48 9.97
CA THR A 25 -7.03 0.09 10.29
C THR A 25 -8.15 -0.87 9.87
N LEU A 26 -8.05 -1.48 8.68
CA LEU A 26 -9.03 -2.46 8.18
C LEU A 26 -9.08 -3.71 9.07
N ASP A 27 -7.94 -4.19 9.55
CA ASP A 27 -7.87 -5.30 10.51
C ASP A 27 -8.58 -4.96 11.83
N THR A 28 -8.32 -3.77 12.36
CA THR A 28 -8.95 -3.29 13.60
C THR A 28 -10.47 -3.18 13.45
N LEU A 29 -10.95 -2.69 12.30
CA LEU A 29 -12.39 -2.60 12.01
C LEU A 29 -13.02 -3.98 11.87
N SER A 30 -12.34 -4.92 11.22
CA SER A 30 -12.78 -6.31 11.09
C SER A 30 -12.96 -6.98 12.46
N ALA A 31 -11.99 -6.80 13.36
CA ALA A 31 -12.08 -7.31 14.74
C ALA A 31 -13.25 -6.69 15.53
N ARG A 32 -13.49 -5.38 15.37
CA ARG A 32 -14.62 -4.69 16.02
C ARG A 32 -15.98 -5.16 15.50
N LEU A 33 -16.11 -5.39 14.19
CA LEU A 33 -17.32 -5.94 13.58
C LEU A 33 -17.63 -7.34 14.11
N ALA A 34 -16.61 -8.20 14.25
CA ALA A 34 -16.77 -9.51 14.86
C ALA A 34 -17.28 -9.42 16.31
N GLY A 35 -16.74 -8.49 17.11
CA GLY A 35 -17.19 -8.24 18.49
C GLY A 35 -18.62 -7.70 18.57
N LEU A 36 -19.03 -6.82 17.66
CA LEU A 36 -20.41 -6.33 17.55
C LEU A 36 -21.39 -7.44 17.19
N GLY A 37 -21.03 -8.34 16.26
CA GLY A 37 -21.84 -9.51 15.91
C GLY A 37 -22.07 -10.42 17.11
N ALA A 38 -21.01 -10.72 17.88
CA ALA A 38 -21.11 -11.50 19.11
C ALA A 38 -21.99 -10.85 20.18
N SER A 39 -21.92 -9.53 20.31
CA SER A 39 -22.74 -8.77 21.27
C SER A 39 -24.21 -8.70 20.85
N ALA A 40 -24.49 -8.53 19.55
CA ALA A 40 -25.83 -8.53 18.99
C ALA A 40 -26.50 -9.91 19.14
N ALA A 41 -25.73 -11.00 19.02
CA ALA A 41 -26.20 -12.36 19.28
C ALA A 41 -26.71 -12.58 20.71
N LEU A 42 -26.13 -11.88 21.69
CA LEU A 42 -26.56 -11.94 23.09
C LEU A 42 -27.78 -11.05 23.39
N ALA A 43 -27.89 -9.90 22.72
CA ALA A 43 -28.92 -8.89 23.01
C ALA A 43 -30.23 -9.08 22.23
N ALA A 44 -30.17 -9.57 20.99
CA ALA A 44 -31.34 -9.70 20.11
C ALA A 44 -31.14 -10.83 19.07
N PRO A 45 -31.52 -12.09 19.40
CA PRO A 45 -31.26 -13.26 18.56
C PRO A 45 -31.85 -13.17 17.14
N GLY A 46 -32.97 -12.47 16.96
CA GLY A 46 -33.60 -12.25 15.65
C GLY A 46 -32.86 -11.26 14.74
N LEU A 47 -32.13 -10.29 15.33
CA LEU A 47 -31.26 -9.35 14.62
C LEU A 47 -29.85 -9.92 14.43
N ALA A 48 -29.45 -10.86 15.28
CA ALA A 48 -28.14 -11.50 15.24
C ALA A 48 -27.82 -12.13 13.89
N GLY A 49 -28.76 -12.83 13.26
CA GLY A 49 -28.54 -13.47 11.96
C GLY A 49 -28.26 -12.47 10.83
N ALA A 50 -28.96 -11.33 10.82
CA ALA A 50 -28.78 -10.28 9.81
C ALA A 50 -27.47 -9.50 10.04
N VAL A 51 -27.15 -9.20 11.30
CA VAL A 51 -25.91 -8.52 11.69
C VAL A 51 -24.68 -9.42 11.47
N ASP A 52 -24.79 -10.72 11.72
CA ASP A 52 -23.72 -11.69 11.50
C ASP A 52 -23.46 -11.97 10.01
N GLY A 53 -24.52 -12.02 9.19
CA GLY A 53 -24.39 -12.11 7.72
C GLY A 53 -23.68 -10.88 7.15
N THR A 54 -24.19 -9.69 7.48
CA THR A 54 -23.62 -8.41 7.03
C THR A 54 -22.20 -8.22 7.55
N GLY A 55 -21.95 -8.54 8.83
CA GLY A 55 -20.63 -8.42 9.46
C GLY A 55 -19.58 -9.34 8.84
N ARG A 56 -19.95 -10.57 8.46
CA ARG A 56 -19.05 -11.50 7.76
C ARG A 56 -18.74 -11.04 6.34
N GLU A 57 -19.73 -10.53 5.60
CA GLU A 57 -19.48 -9.96 4.26
C GLU A 57 -18.57 -8.74 4.33
N LEU A 58 -18.82 -7.84 5.29
CA LEU A 58 -17.98 -6.66 5.51
C LEU A 58 -16.56 -7.04 5.93
N GLY A 59 -16.41 -8.02 6.83
CA GLY A 59 -15.10 -8.55 7.22
C GLY A 59 -14.32 -9.14 6.04
N ARG A 60 -14.97 -9.90 5.15
CA ARG A 60 -14.33 -10.42 3.93
C ARG A 60 -13.92 -9.30 2.97
N ALA A 61 -14.77 -8.29 2.81
CA ALA A 61 -14.45 -7.13 1.96
C ALA A 61 -13.28 -6.32 2.52
N LEU A 62 -13.21 -6.12 3.84
CA LEU A 62 -12.09 -5.46 4.50
C LEU A 62 -10.79 -6.25 4.37
N ALA A 63 -10.84 -7.59 4.52
CA ALA A 63 -9.68 -8.45 4.32
C ALA A 63 -9.16 -8.40 2.86
N ALA A 64 -10.07 -8.49 1.87
CA ALA A 64 -9.69 -8.35 0.46
C ALA A 64 -9.07 -6.97 0.16
N CYS A 65 -9.63 -5.90 0.75
CA CYS A 65 -9.03 -4.56 0.65
C CYS A 65 -7.63 -4.52 1.28
N ALA A 66 -7.43 -5.14 2.44
CA ALA A 66 -6.14 -5.19 3.11
C ALA A 66 -5.08 -5.91 2.26
N GLU A 67 -5.42 -7.06 1.66
CA GLU A 67 -4.52 -7.78 0.75
C GLU A 67 -4.13 -6.95 -0.48
N VAL A 68 -5.09 -6.23 -1.07
CA VAL A 68 -4.82 -5.33 -2.22
C VAL A 68 -3.89 -4.20 -1.82
N VAL A 69 -4.15 -3.58 -0.66
CA VAL A 69 -3.35 -2.48 -0.10
C VAL A 69 -1.93 -2.94 0.23
N GLU A 70 -1.76 -4.12 0.82
CA GLU A 70 -0.46 -4.73 1.10
C GLU A 70 0.31 -5.00 -0.20
N ARG A 71 -0.34 -5.62 -1.18
CA ARG A 71 0.26 -5.89 -2.50
C ARG A 71 0.70 -4.62 -3.20
N LEU A 72 -0.11 -3.56 -3.15
CA LEU A 72 0.27 -2.25 -3.68
C LEU A 72 1.49 -1.69 -2.94
N GLY A 73 1.56 -1.84 -1.62
CA GLY A 73 2.72 -1.44 -0.82
C GLY A 73 4.00 -2.13 -1.26
N LEU A 74 3.95 -3.46 -1.46
CA LEU A 74 5.09 -4.25 -1.93
C LEU A 74 5.56 -3.85 -3.33
N LEU A 75 4.62 -3.64 -4.26
CA LEU A 75 4.95 -3.19 -5.62
C LEU A 75 5.55 -1.78 -5.62
N THR A 76 5.04 -0.91 -4.75
CA THR A 76 5.52 0.46 -4.58
C THR A 76 6.95 0.48 -4.03
N ALA A 77 7.23 -0.33 -3.00
CA ALA A 77 8.57 -0.45 -2.43
C ALA A 77 9.57 -0.99 -3.47
N ARG A 78 9.19 -2.06 -4.19
CA ARG A 78 10.04 -2.64 -5.22
C ARG A 78 10.33 -1.69 -6.38
N ALA A 79 9.35 -0.89 -6.78
CA ALA A 79 9.57 0.16 -7.78
C ALA A 79 10.58 1.22 -7.28
N GLY A 80 10.59 1.50 -5.98
CA GLY A 80 11.59 2.37 -5.35
C GLY A 80 13.00 1.78 -5.42
N ASP A 81 13.14 0.50 -5.06
CA ASP A 81 14.43 -0.22 -5.13
C ASP A 81 14.98 -0.28 -6.56
N ASP A 82 14.12 -0.61 -7.54
CA ASP A 82 14.50 -0.68 -8.95
C ASP A 82 14.93 0.70 -9.49
N TYR A 83 14.27 1.77 -9.06
CA TYR A 83 14.63 3.14 -9.43
C TYR A 83 16.00 3.52 -8.85
N ALA A 84 16.23 3.27 -7.56
CA ALA A 84 17.50 3.56 -6.90
C ALA A 84 18.68 2.81 -7.55
N ALA A 85 18.49 1.53 -7.86
CA ALA A 85 19.51 0.72 -8.54
C ALA A 85 19.81 1.24 -9.97
N THR A 86 18.78 1.70 -10.68
CA THR A 86 18.95 2.30 -12.01
C THR A 86 19.70 3.62 -11.94
N GLU A 87 19.37 4.47 -10.95
CA GLU A 87 20.06 5.74 -10.71
C GLU A 87 21.54 5.53 -10.35
N GLU A 88 21.84 4.55 -9.50
CA GLU A 88 23.21 4.18 -9.13
C GLU A 88 24.01 3.70 -10.36
N ALA A 89 23.44 2.83 -11.18
CA ALA A 89 24.08 2.34 -12.40
C ALA A 89 24.34 3.46 -13.41
N LEU A 90 23.37 4.36 -13.61
CA LEU A 90 23.53 5.52 -14.49
C LEU A 90 24.63 6.46 -13.98
N THR A 91 24.64 6.74 -12.68
CA THR A 91 25.67 7.59 -12.03
C THR A 91 27.06 6.97 -12.16
N ALA A 92 27.19 5.66 -11.98
CA ALA A 92 28.45 4.95 -12.12
C ALA A 92 28.96 4.91 -13.57
N SER A 93 28.06 4.92 -14.56
CA SER A 93 28.39 4.94 -15.99
C SER A 93 28.63 6.33 -16.57
N TRP A 94 28.44 7.38 -15.78
CA TRP A 94 28.52 8.76 -16.23
C TRP A 94 29.95 9.32 -16.07
N ASP A 95 30.67 9.49 -17.18
CA ASP A 95 32.04 10.05 -17.21
C ASP A 95 32.13 11.57 -17.00
N GLY A 96 31.03 12.25 -16.66
CA GLY A 96 30.99 13.71 -16.56
C GLY A 96 30.93 14.39 -17.94
N PRO A 97 30.50 15.66 -18.01
CA PRO A 97 30.73 16.43 -19.23
C PRO A 97 32.23 16.58 -19.45
N ALA A 98 32.73 16.22 -20.63
CA ALA A 98 34.10 16.54 -21.02
C ALA A 98 34.26 18.07 -20.95
N GLU A 99 35.07 18.55 -20.00
CA GLU A 99 35.51 19.94 -19.98
C GLU A 99 36.34 20.18 -21.23
N GLY A 100 35.66 20.56 -22.33
CA GLY A 100 36.31 21.08 -23.51
C GLY A 100 37.03 22.38 -23.11
N PRO A 101 38.26 22.62 -23.61
CA PRO A 101 39.00 23.83 -23.27
C PRO A 101 38.16 25.05 -23.62
N GLY A 102 37.79 25.84 -22.61
CA GLY A 102 36.98 27.04 -22.78
C GLY A 102 37.59 27.99 -23.83
N PRO A 103 36.75 28.73 -24.58
CA PRO A 103 37.24 29.62 -25.62
C PRO A 103 38.19 30.66 -25.00
N ARG A 104 39.39 30.74 -25.60
CA ARG A 104 40.46 31.68 -25.24
C ARG A 104 40.09 33.13 -25.53
#